data_AF-A0A2D7HJK9-F1
#
_entry.id   AF-A0A2D7HJK9-F1
#
_cell.length_a   1.000
_cell.length_b   1.000
_cell.length_c   1.000
_cell.angle_alpha   90.00
_cell.angle_beta   90.00
_cell.angle_gamma   90.00
#
_symmetry.space_group_name_H-M   'P 1'
#
loop_
_entity.id
_entity.type
_entity.pdbx_description
1 polymer ?
#
loop_
_entity_poly.entity_id
_entity_poly.type
_entity_poly.pdbx_seq_one_letter_code
_entity_poly.pdbx_strand_id
1 'polypeptide(L)'
;MSSPQEITQPTSYLCGNCNAENAANAKFCDACGHHLTEPCSECGTTVALSQKFCGKCGANLVKANQQRYEEYEKKLIEAIKQTKLHEYEHALALIENLCQLNDYRFRPLAKQAATAANKIKKLRDQTAEDAARKISEAKKALEEDDTAKVARLLEQVPGALRDAEIEKIFQRAKTTVGETQALQDELRIRIAEKNWLLVGGLLDQLLNRYPSELRYQELSRKVREKLIRKAKSSVAKGNFAAALESFNAIPSYASTEELKKLVTSASKANWCAEQVRKEPFATAILGRIAFEHAKSAPNFQPAELEVKEIAARIKSHQFTTRCPLPRWKPSNQSWLGGEFLLLGQPQMHAVGKHEAFRLHPGQLSVALGLALQGLGHGRINGQFAIKKKKLLGSRRKKPNLCWGLDVGSATIKAVLLEEKNDEIKVLDTFVEVLSIPTCRKSTESDSPTHLLLPALMKFAQEKNLDDVSVWAGFPSSETATHFVSIPSIKAKLTQQLIEQEVSQKVPLAREDIEVVQWIGDADPESLRGRPVTLSIARKQYLRDYSEMLTTAGIDVSGLQSNSLALLNFVTCEFTELAESDADDSDADDAVTSDEKEDAIAFLDCGASSTTLLIASRR
;
A
#
# COMPACT_ATOMS: atom_id res chain seq x y z
N MET A 1 -17.11 -99.42 -51.83
CA MET A 1 -16.61 -98.74 -50.63
C MET A 1 -15.10 -98.72 -50.72
N SER A 2 -14.53 -97.59 -51.11
CA SER A 2 -13.07 -97.44 -51.25
C SER A 2 -12.50 -97.07 -49.89
N SER A 3 -11.63 -97.93 -49.36
CA SER A 3 -10.88 -97.69 -48.13
C SER A 3 -10.03 -96.42 -48.25
N PRO A 4 -9.99 -95.56 -47.21
CA PRO A 4 -9.15 -94.36 -47.22
C PRO A 4 -7.67 -94.76 -47.18
N GLN A 5 -6.88 -94.23 -48.11
CA GLN A 5 -5.42 -94.36 -48.08
C GLN A 5 -4.88 -93.63 -46.85
N GLU A 6 -4.21 -94.36 -45.96
CA GLU A 6 -3.40 -93.79 -44.88
C GLU A 6 -2.29 -92.93 -45.49
N ILE A 7 -2.30 -91.64 -45.14
CA ILE A 7 -1.23 -90.71 -45.45
C ILE A 7 -0.04 -91.13 -44.58
N THR A 8 0.93 -91.84 -45.17
CA THR A 8 2.20 -92.15 -44.52
C THR A 8 2.88 -90.86 -44.09
N GLN A 9 3.15 -90.71 -42.79
CA GLN A 9 3.92 -89.58 -42.26
C GLN A 9 5.32 -89.56 -42.93
N PRO A 10 5.89 -88.37 -43.17
CA PRO A 10 7.23 -88.27 -43.77
C PRO A 10 8.23 -89.05 -42.92
N THR A 11 9.05 -89.90 -43.54
CA THR A 11 10.12 -90.65 -42.87
C THR A 11 11.39 -89.81 -42.67
N SER A 12 11.51 -88.70 -43.38
CA SER A 12 12.60 -87.74 -43.29
C SER A 12 12.14 -86.30 -43.54
N TYR A 13 12.89 -85.33 -43.01
CA TYR A 13 12.74 -83.89 -43.28
C TYR A 13 14.07 -83.29 -43.73
N LEU A 14 13.99 -82.34 -44.67
CA LEU A 14 15.15 -81.52 -45.04
C LEU A 14 15.32 -80.39 -44.04
N CYS A 15 16.56 -80.22 -43.58
CA CYS A 15 16.96 -79.08 -42.76
C CYS A 15 16.90 -77.80 -43.57
N GLY A 16 16.01 -76.86 -43.21
CA GLY A 16 15.88 -75.58 -43.92
C GLY A 16 17.13 -74.68 -43.86
N ASN A 17 18.10 -75.00 -43.00
CA ASN A 17 19.37 -74.27 -42.91
C ASN A 17 20.45 -74.79 -43.90
N CYS A 18 20.62 -76.10 -44.02
CA CYS A 18 21.75 -76.71 -44.76
C CYS A 18 21.33 -77.74 -45.82
N ASN A 19 20.03 -77.99 -45.96
CA ASN A 19 19.42 -78.97 -46.84
C ASN A 19 19.80 -80.44 -46.58
N ALA A 20 20.49 -80.76 -45.48
CA ALA A 20 20.70 -82.14 -45.09
C ALA A 20 19.38 -82.85 -44.77
N GLU A 21 19.25 -84.10 -45.19
CA GLU A 21 18.12 -84.95 -44.87
C GLU A 21 18.28 -85.53 -43.47
N ASN A 22 17.22 -85.47 -42.66
CA ASN A 22 17.23 -85.90 -41.26
C ASN A 22 16.03 -86.80 -41.00
N ALA A 23 16.16 -87.72 -40.05
CA ALA A 23 15.04 -88.56 -39.61
C ALA A 23 13.88 -87.70 -39.08
N ALA A 24 12.64 -88.14 -39.31
CA ALA A 24 11.45 -87.35 -38.98
C ALA A 24 11.28 -87.01 -37.48
N ASN A 25 11.92 -87.78 -36.59
CA ASN A 25 11.91 -87.58 -35.15
C ASN A 25 13.12 -86.75 -34.64
N ALA A 26 14.04 -86.35 -35.52
CA ALA A 26 15.22 -85.57 -35.13
C ALA A 26 14.82 -84.15 -34.70
N LYS A 27 15.22 -83.75 -33.50
CA LYS A 27 15.00 -82.38 -33.00
C LYS A 27 16.02 -81.38 -33.54
N PHE A 28 17.22 -81.86 -33.86
CA PHE A 28 18.33 -81.09 -34.40
C PHE A 28 18.87 -81.75 -35.67
N CYS A 29 19.41 -80.94 -36.58
CA CYS A 29 20.07 -81.41 -37.78
C CYS A 29 21.39 -82.09 -37.45
N ASP A 30 21.60 -83.30 -37.94
CA ASP A 30 22.82 -84.08 -37.67
C ASP A 30 24.06 -83.49 -38.37
N ALA A 31 23.86 -82.74 -39.46
CA ALA A 31 24.94 -82.11 -40.22
C ALA A 31 25.34 -80.72 -39.67
N CYS A 32 24.39 -79.92 -39.20
CA CYS A 32 24.64 -78.51 -38.84
C CYS A 32 24.15 -78.09 -37.45
N GLY A 33 23.59 -79.01 -36.67
CA GLY A 33 23.10 -78.78 -35.31
C GLY A 33 21.86 -77.87 -35.20
N HIS A 34 21.29 -77.41 -36.32
CA HIS A 34 20.16 -76.48 -36.30
C HIS A 34 18.87 -77.16 -35.83
N HIS A 35 18.06 -76.47 -35.02
CA HIS A 35 16.77 -77.01 -34.59
C HIS A 35 15.87 -77.26 -35.81
N LEU A 36 15.19 -78.39 -35.86
CA LEU A 36 14.41 -78.80 -37.03
C LEU A 36 12.91 -78.60 -36.87
N THR A 37 12.45 -78.43 -35.64
CA THR A 37 11.01 -78.41 -35.32
C THR A 37 10.60 -77.17 -34.51
N GLU A 38 9.31 -76.87 -34.43
CA GLU A 38 8.76 -75.89 -33.49
C GLU A 38 7.32 -76.31 -33.14
N PRO A 39 6.76 -75.88 -32.00
CA PRO A 39 5.32 -76.04 -31.78
C PRO A 39 4.53 -75.15 -32.76
N CYS A 40 3.48 -75.71 -33.35
CA CYS A 40 2.51 -74.94 -34.14
C CYS A 40 1.88 -73.84 -33.26
N SER A 41 1.86 -72.61 -33.75
CA SER A 41 1.31 -71.45 -33.02
C SER A 41 -0.19 -71.53 -32.70
N GLU A 42 -0.94 -72.38 -33.41
CA GLU A 42 -2.39 -72.56 -33.23
C GLU A 42 -2.74 -73.76 -32.34
N CYS A 43 -2.09 -74.92 -32.54
CA CYS A 43 -2.48 -76.18 -31.88
C CYS A 43 -1.38 -76.82 -31.03
N GLY A 44 -0.20 -76.18 -30.92
CA GLY A 44 0.93 -76.64 -30.11
C GLY A 44 1.63 -77.91 -30.61
N THR A 45 1.14 -78.53 -31.68
CA THR A 45 1.75 -79.77 -32.21
C THR A 45 3.09 -79.47 -32.85
N THR A 46 4.08 -80.32 -32.59
CA THR A 46 5.42 -80.20 -33.18
C THR A 46 5.35 -80.32 -34.70
N VAL A 47 5.82 -79.29 -35.39
CA VAL A 47 5.92 -79.20 -36.85
C VAL A 47 7.37 -78.96 -37.26
N ALA A 48 7.77 -79.35 -38.47
CA ALA A 48 9.11 -79.02 -38.96
C ALA A 48 9.19 -77.53 -39.34
N LEU A 49 10.35 -76.88 -39.15
CA LEU A 49 10.53 -75.46 -39.49
C LEU A 49 10.35 -75.18 -40.99
N SER A 50 10.58 -76.19 -41.84
CA SER A 50 10.40 -76.17 -43.30
C SER A 50 8.98 -76.55 -43.76
N GLN A 51 8.10 -76.94 -42.83
CA GLN A 51 6.73 -77.36 -43.12
C GLN A 51 5.84 -76.16 -43.45
N LYS A 52 5.02 -76.28 -44.51
CA LYS A 52 4.15 -75.19 -44.98
C LYS A 52 2.81 -75.10 -44.23
N PHE A 53 2.21 -76.25 -43.90
CA PHE A 53 0.93 -76.35 -43.21
C PHE A 53 0.99 -77.35 -42.07
N CYS A 54 0.34 -77.08 -40.95
CA CYS A 54 0.25 -78.03 -39.84
C CYS A 54 -0.59 -79.25 -40.24
N GLY A 55 -0.02 -80.45 -40.14
CA GLY A 55 -0.71 -81.70 -40.47
C GLY A 55 -1.86 -82.07 -39.51
N LYS A 56 -1.96 -81.42 -38.35
CA LYS A 56 -3.03 -81.66 -37.36
C LYS A 56 -4.19 -80.68 -37.50
N CYS A 57 -3.92 -79.38 -37.50
CA CYS A 57 -4.97 -78.35 -37.48
C CYS A 57 -5.12 -77.57 -38.80
N GLY A 58 -4.27 -77.82 -39.80
CA GLY A 58 -4.34 -77.14 -41.10
C GLY A 58 -3.79 -75.71 -41.12
N ALA A 59 -3.25 -75.19 -40.01
CA ALA A 59 -2.71 -73.83 -39.94
C ALA A 59 -1.60 -73.57 -40.97
N ASN A 60 -1.63 -72.40 -41.62
CA ASN A 60 -0.61 -71.95 -42.57
C ASN A 60 0.62 -71.39 -41.83
N LEU A 61 1.66 -72.20 -41.71
CA LEU A 61 2.87 -71.88 -40.96
C LEU A 61 3.73 -70.83 -41.68
N VAL A 62 3.65 -70.76 -43.01
CA VAL A 62 4.34 -69.72 -43.81
C VAL A 62 3.78 -68.34 -43.49
N LYS A 63 2.45 -68.20 -43.41
CA LYS A 63 1.80 -66.94 -43.04
C LYS A 63 2.14 -66.54 -41.61
N ALA A 64 2.15 -67.48 -40.66
CA ALA A 64 2.55 -67.22 -39.27
C ALA A 64 4.02 -66.78 -39.16
N ASN A 65 4.92 -67.36 -39.96
CA ASN A 65 6.32 -66.93 -40.06
C ASN A 65 6.47 -65.52 -40.63
N GLN A 66 5.72 -65.21 -41.67
CA GLN A 66 5.70 -63.88 -42.29
C GLN A 66 5.23 -62.80 -41.29
N GLN A 67 4.19 -63.09 -40.52
CA GLN A 67 3.71 -62.18 -39.46
C GLN A 67 4.77 -61.95 -38.38
N ARG A 68 5.44 -63.01 -37.90
CA ARG A 68 6.57 -62.89 -36.96
C ARG A 68 7.70 -62.04 -37.53
N TYR A 69 8.01 -62.19 -38.82
CA TYR A 69 9.02 -61.37 -39.50
C TYR A 69 8.65 -59.89 -39.48
N GLU A 70 7.41 -59.55 -39.83
CA GLU A 70 6.90 -58.17 -39.82
C GLU A 70 6.88 -57.56 -38.41
N GLU A 71 6.56 -58.34 -37.38
CA GLU A 71 6.64 -57.90 -35.98
C GLU A 71 8.07 -57.58 -35.55
N TYR A 72 9.03 -58.43 -35.94
CA TYR A 72 10.45 -58.19 -35.68
C TYR A 72 10.99 -56.98 -36.45
N GLU A 73 10.57 -56.79 -37.70
CA GLU A 73 10.90 -55.62 -38.48
C GLU A 73 10.36 -54.32 -37.85
N LYS A 74 9.12 -54.34 -37.34
CA LYS A 74 8.54 -53.22 -36.58
C LYS A 74 9.37 -52.87 -35.35
N LYS A 75 9.84 -53.86 -34.58
CA LYS A 75 10.71 -53.63 -33.42
C LYS A 75 12.04 -52.98 -33.82
N LEU A 76 12.63 -53.41 -34.94
CA LEU A 76 13.85 -52.80 -35.46
C LEU A 76 13.64 -51.34 -35.88
N ILE A 77 12.51 -51.04 -36.52
CA ILE A 77 12.14 -49.66 -36.90
C ILE A 77 11.94 -48.79 -35.64
N GLU A 78 11.24 -49.31 -34.63
CA GLU A 78 11.02 -48.57 -33.39
C GLU A 78 12.34 -48.30 -32.67
N ALA A 79 13.27 -49.25 -32.63
CA ALA A 79 14.60 -49.01 -32.05
C ALA A 79 15.38 -47.89 -32.77
N ILE A 80 15.30 -47.82 -34.10
CA ILE A 80 15.90 -46.72 -34.87
C ILE A 80 15.24 -45.38 -34.50
N LYS A 81 13.92 -45.36 -34.31
CA LYS A 81 13.20 -44.16 -33.87
C LYS A 81 13.61 -43.72 -32.46
N GLN A 82 13.71 -44.65 -31.51
CA GLN A 82 14.17 -44.39 -30.15
C GLN A 82 15.61 -43.89 -30.12
N THR A 83 16.46 -44.40 -31.01
CA THR A 83 17.83 -43.89 -31.20
C THR A 83 17.86 -42.41 -31.59
N LYS A 84 16.94 -41.95 -32.45
CA LYS A 84 16.81 -40.53 -32.84
C LYS A 84 16.34 -39.65 -31.68
N LEU A 85 15.65 -40.23 -30.71
CA LEU A 85 15.19 -39.56 -29.49
C LEU A 85 16.26 -39.59 -28.38
N HIS A 86 17.44 -40.15 -28.63
CA HIS A 86 18.52 -40.35 -27.65
C HIS A 86 18.18 -41.35 -26.53
N GLU A 87 17.13 -42.17 -26.73
CA GLU A 87 16.72 -43.24 -25.83
C GLU A 87 17.46 -44.55 -26.16
N TYR A 88 18.79 -44.52 -26.02
CA TYR A 88 19.66 -45.60 -26.51
C TYR A 88 19.46 -46.93 -25.80
N GLU A 89 19.26 -46.92 -24.47
CA GLU A 89 19.04 -48.15 -23.71
C GLU A 89 17.70 -48.80 -24.09
N HIS A 90 16.66 -48.01 -24.32
CA HIS A 90 15.39 -48.52 -24.81
C HIS A 90 15.51 -49.07 -26.24
N ALA A 91 16.23 -48.36 -27.12
CA ALA A 91 16.51 -48.84 -28.47
C ALA A 91 17.27 -50.18 -28.47
N LEU A 92 18.25 -50.36 -27.59
CA LEU A 92 18.99 -51.62 -27.46
C LEU A 92 18.11 -52.74 -26.91
N ALA A 93 17.29 -52.47 -25.88
CA ALA A 93 16.37 -53.44 -25.30
C ALA A 93 15.33 -53.96 -26.32
N LEU A 94 14.86 -53.11 -27.24
CA LEU A 94 13.90 -53.49 -28.28
C LEU A 94 14.46 -54.53 -29.27
N ILE A 95 15.77 -54.53 -29.50
CA ILE A 95 16.44 -55.39 -30.50
C ILE A 95 17.34 -56.46 -29.91
N GLU A 96 17.51 -56.52 -28.58
CA GLU A 96 18.37 -57.49 -27.91
C GLU A 96 18.00 -58.93 -28.28
N ASN A 97 16.71 -59.27 -28.17
CA ASN A 97 16.20 -60.59 -28.53
C ASN A 97 16.33 -60.88 -30.03
N LEU A 98 16.27 -59.85 -30.88
CA LEU A 98 16.43 -60.00 -32.34
C LEU A 98 17.87 -60.41 -32.69
N CYS A 99 18.85 -59.87 -31.97
CA CYS A 99 20.27 -60.21 -32.14
C CYS A 99 20.58 -61.67 -31.78
N GLN A 100 19.76 -62.29 -30.93
CA GLN A 100 19.93 -63.67 -30.45
C GLN A 100 19.10 -64.71 -31.23
N LEU A 101 18.38 -64.28 -32.29
CA LEU A 101 17.60 -65.18 -33.11
C LEU A 101 18.50 -66.17 -33.85
N ASN A 102 18.41 -67.44 -33.46
CA ASN A 102 19.21 -68.52 -34.05
C ASN A 102 18.53 -69.17 -35.26
N ASP A 103 17.20 -69.03 -35.42
CA ASP A 103 16.40 -69.58 -36.52
C ASP A 103 16.84 -69.05 -37.90
N TYR A 104 17.09 -69.98 -38.83
CA TYR A 104 17.59 -69.65 -40.17
C TYR A 104 16.67 -68.70 -40.95
N ARG A 105 15.35 -68.75 -40.68
CA ARG A 105 14.32 -67.94 -41.37
C ARG A 105 14.44 -66.45 -41.04
N PHE A 106 15.00 -66.10 -39.88
CA PHE A 106 15.14 -64.71 -39.41
C PHE A 106 16.59 -64.19 -39.44
N ARG A 107 17.54 -64.93 -40.02
CA ARG A 107 18.96 -64.50 -40.12
C ARG A 107 19.17 -63.10 -40.70
N PRO A 108 18.48 -62.67 -41.79
CA PRO A 108 18.64 -61.34 -42.32
C PRO A 108 18.31 -60.26 -41.27
N LEU A 109 17.21 -60.43 -40.54
CA LEU A 109 16.80 -59.56 -39.43
C LEU A 109 17.80 -59.61 -38.28
N ALA A 110 18.26 -60.80 -37.87
CA ALA A 110 19.25 -60.93 -36.79
C ALA A 110 20.55 -60.19 -37.13
N LYS A 111 21.03 -60.28 -38.38
CA LYS A 111 22.21 -59.55 -38.88
C LYS A 111 21.99 -58.03 -38.92
N GLN A 112 20.80 -57.60 -39.35
CA GLN A 112 20.43 -56.18 -39.34
C GLN A 112 20.35 -55.63 -37.91
N ALA A 113 19.72 -56.35 -36.99
CA ALA A 113 19.62 -56.00 -35.58
C ALA A 113 21.00 -55.92 -34.92
N ALA A 114 21.90 -56.88 -35.16
CA ALA A 114 23.27 -56.83 -34.64
C ALA A 114 24.06 -55.63 -35.18
N THR A 115 23.90 -55.31 -36.47
CA THR A 115 24.51 -54.13 -37.09
C THR A 115 23.96 -52.84 -36.50
N ALA A 116 22.65 -52.75 -36.29
CA ALA A 116 21.99 -51.62 -35.66
C ALA A 116 22.46 -51.46 -34.21
N ALA A 117 22.49 -52.53 -33.41
CA ALA A 117 22.93 -52.52 -32.02
C ALA A 117 24.36 -51.99 -31.87
N ASN A 118 25.29 -52.41 -32.73
CA ASN A 118 26.66 -51.89 -32.73
C ASN A 118 26.72 -50.39 -33.06
N LYS A 119 25.94 -49.93 -34.04
CA LYS A 119 25.85 -48.49 -34.38
C LYS A 119 25.24 -47.68 -33.24
N ILE A 120 24.19 -48.20 -32.61
CA ILE A 120 23.50 -47.57 -31.48
C ILE A 120 24.45 -47.45 -30.28
N LYS A 121 25.16 -48.52 -29.91
CA LYS A 121 26.17 -48.48 -28.83
C LYS A 121 27.26 -47.46 -29.11
N LYS A 122 27.82 -47.47 -30.32
CA LYS A 122 28.85 -46.49 -30.72
C LYS A 122 28.34 -45.06 -30.62
N LEU A 123 27.12 -44.81 -31.10
CA LEU A 123 26.51 -43.48 -31.04
C LEU A 123 26.24 -43.06 -29.59
N ARG A 124 25.69 -43.95 -28.75
CA ARG A 124 25.47 -43.71 -27.33
C ARG A 124 26.76 -43.28 -26.63
N ASP A 125 27.85 -44.03 -26.83
CA ASP A 125 29.12 -43.77 -26.16
C ASP A 125 29.73 -42.45 -26.64
N GLN A 126 29.66 -42.15 -27.95
CA GLN A 126 30.10 -40.87 -28.52
C GLN A 126 29.30 -39.68 -28.01
N THR A 127 27.97 -39.81 -27.93
CA THR A 127 27.09 -38.77 -27.41
C THR A 127 27.34 -38.53 -25.92
N ALA A 128 27.55 -39.60 -25.14
CA ALA A 128 27.89 -39.49 -23.73
C ALA A 128 29.23 -38.78 -23.50
N GLU A 129 30.26 -39.10 -24.29
CA GLU A 129 31.57 -38.44 -24.22
C GLU A 129 31.50 -36.95 -24.59
N ASP A 130 30.80 -36.62 -25.67
CA ASP A 130 30.60 -35.23 -26.10
C ASP A 130 29.78 -34.42 -25.08
N ALA A 131 28.72 -35.02 -24.51
CA ALA A 131 27.94 -34.42 -23.44
C ALA A 131 28.80 -34.15 -22.20
N ALA A 132 29.60 -35.12 -21.75
CA ALA A 132 30.49 -34.97 -20.60
C ALA A 132 31.51 -33.84 -20.81
N ARG A 133 32.10 -33.75 -22.01
CA ARG A 133 33.00 -32.65 -22.38
C ARG A 133 32.31 -31.29 -22.31
N LYS A 134 31.14 -31.15 -22.96
CA LYS A 134 30.37 -29.89 -22.97
C LYS A 134 29.93 -29.47 -21.57
N ILE A 135 29.50 -30.42 -20.73
CA ILE A 135 29.15 -30.16 -19.33
C ILE A 135 30.37 -29.66 -18.56
N SER A 136 31.55 -30.28 -18.75
CA SER A 136 32.79 -29.83 -18.10
C SER A 136 33.18 -28.42 -18.55
N GLU A 137 33.09 -28.12 -19.84
CA GLU A 137 33.37 -26.77 -20.37
C GLU A 137 32.35 -25.74 -19.87
N ALA A 138 31.08 -26.13 -19.74
CA ALA A 138 30.04 -25.27 -19.19
C ALA A 138 30.28 -24.97 -17.71
N LYS A 139 30.73 -25.95 -16.91
CA LYS A 139 31.12 -25.73 -15.50
C LYS A 139 32.28 -24.73 -15.40
N LYS A 140 33.29 -24.85 -16.26
CA LYS A 140 34.39 -23.87 -16.32
C LYS A 140 33.90 -22.48 -16.72
N ALA A 141 33.02 -22.38 -17.71
CA ALA A 141 32.43 -21.10 -18.12
C ALA A 141 31.58 -20.46 -17.00
N LEU A 142 30.95 -21.28 -16.15
CA LEU A 142 30.20 -20.80 -14.98
C LEU A 142 31.14 -20.20 -13.91
N GLU A 143 32.33 -20.79 -13.69
CA GLU A 143 33.36 -20.22 -12.81
C GLU A 143 33.91 -18.88 -13.34
N GLU A 144 33.90 -18.70 -14.66
CA GLU A 144 34.29 -17.46 -15.35
C GLU A 144 33.12 -16.45 -15.48
N ASP A 145 31.95 -16.74 -14.90
CA ASP A 145 30.69 -15.95 -15.01
C ASP A 145 30.17 -15.74 -16.46
N ASP A 146 30.66 -16.51 -17.43
CA ASP A 146 30.25 -16.47 -18.84
C ASP A 146 28.95 -17.24 -19.07
N THR A 147 27.85 -16.65 -18.59
CA THR A 147 26.52 -17.27 -18.63
C THR A 147 26.03 -17.53 -20.07
N ALA A 148 26.46 -16.73 -21.05
CA ALA A 148 26.11 -16.91 -22.44
C ALA A 148 26.74 -18.19 -23.02
N LYS A 149 28.01 -18.44 -22.71
CA LYS A 149 28.72 -19.66 -23.10
C LYS A 149 28.14 -20.89 -22.39
N VAL A 150 27.75 -20.79 -21.12
CA VAL A 150 27.05 -21.85 -20.38
C VAL A 150 25.77 -22.27 -21.12
N ALA A 151 24.89 -21.31 -21.42
CA ALA A 151 23.63 -21.60 -22.11
C ALA A 151 23.87 -22.28 -23.47
N ARG A 152 24.80 -21.74 -24.28
CA ARG A 152 25.12 -22.29 -25.61
C ARG A 152 25.71 -23.70 -25.58
N LEU A 153 26.54 -24.02 -24.59
CA LEU A 153 27.13 -25.35 -24.44
C LEU A 153 26.08 -26.39 -24.00
N LEU A 154 25.27 -26.04 -23.00
CA LEU A 154 24.26 -26.95 -22.45
C LEU A 154 23.03 -27.13 -23.35
N GLU A 155 22.72 -26.17 -24.23
CA GLU A 155 21.67 -26.31 -25.25
C GLU A 155 21.98 -27.44 -26.25
N GLN A 156 23.26 -27.74 -26.46
CA GLN A 156 23.71 -28.82 -27.34
C GLN A 156 23.75 -30.19 -26.64
N VAL A 157 23.49 -30.26 -25.34
CA VAL A 157 23.45 -31.52 -24.59
C VAL A 157 22.01 -32.05 -24.58
N PRO A 158 21.74 -33.28 -25.05
CA PRO A 158 20.41 -33.87 -25.02
C PRO A 158 19.80 -33.85 -23.61
N GLY A 159 18.48 -33.65 -23.53
CA GLY A 159 17.76 -33.56 -22.25
C GLY A 159 17.96 -34.76 -21.33
N ALA A 160 17.97 -35.98 -21.89
CA ALA A 160 18.18 -37.21 -21.14
C ALA A 160 19.57 -37.32 -20.48
N LEU A 161 20.56 -36.55 -20.95
CA LEU A 161 21.94 -36.56 -20.44
C LEU A 161 22.26 -35.37 -19.52
N ARG A 162 21.27 -34.50 -19.26
CA ARG A 162 21.38 -33.43 -18.28
C ARG A 162 20.76 -33.90 -16.98
N ASP A 163 21.58 -34.08 -15.95
CA ASP A 163 21.06 -34.34 -14.61
C ASP A 163 20.28 -33.12 -14.08
N ALA A 164 19.63 -33.29 -12.92
CA ALA A 164 18.80 -32.25 -12.32
C ALA A 164 19.58 -30.95 -12.00
N GLU A 165 20.86 -31.05 -11.68
CA GLU A 165 21.71 -29.89 -11.38
C GLU A 165 22.08 -29.13 -12.65
N ILE A 166 22.54 -29.86 -13.68
CA ILE A 166 22.88 -29.30 -14.98
C ILE A 166 21.65 -28.68 -15.66
N GLU A 167 20.50 -29.32 -15.56
CA GLU A 167 19.25 -28.76 -16.09
C GLU A 167 18.90 -27.44 -15.40
N LYS A 168 19.02 -27.38 -14.08
CA LYS A 168 18.79 -26.15 -13.31
C LYS A 168 19.76 -25.03 -13.71
N ILE A 169 21.05 -25.36 -13.90
CA ILE A 169 22.06 -24.41 -14.38
C ILE A 169 21.70 -23.91 -15.78
N PHE A 170 21.32 -24.81 -16.70
CA PHE A 170 20.93 -24.45 -18.06
C PHE A 170 19.73 -23.51 -18.09
N GLN A 171 18.66 -23.84 -17.36
CA GLN A 171 17.46 -23.00 -17.33
C GLN A 171 17.77 -21.61 -16.78
N ARG A 172 18.54 -21.53 -15.68
CA ARG A 172 18.97 -20.24 -15.12
C ARG A 172 19.80 -19.43 -16.11
N ALA A 173 20.74 -20.08 -16.81
CA ALA A 173 21.59 -19.43 -17.80
C ALA A 173 20.76 -18.92 -19.00
N LYS A 174 19.83 -19.74 -19.49
CA LYS A 174 18.92 -19.39 -20.59
C LYS A 174 18.02 -18.21 -20.25
N THR A 175 17.40 -18.22 -19.07
CA THR A 175 16.57 -17.10 -18.58
C THR A 175 17.40 -15.82 -18.49
N THR A 176 18.58 -15.90 -17.87
CA THR A 176 19.52 -14.78 -17.77
C THR A 176 19.87 -14.18 -19.13
N VAL A 177 20.23 -15.01 -20.11
CA VAL A 177 20.61 -14.55 -21.45
C VAL A 177 19.42 -13.88 -22.13
N GLY A 178 18.22 -14.45 -21.99
CA GLY A 178 16.98 -13.87 -22.52
C GLY A 178 16.66 -12.50 -21.91
N GLU A 179 16.76 -12.36 -20.59
CA GLU A 179 16.55 -11.09 -19.88
C GLU A 179 17.56 -10.02 -20.31
N THR A 180 18.85 -10.38 -20.39
CA THR A 180 19.90 -9.47 -20.85
C THR A 180 19.64 -9.02 -22.28
N GLN A 181 19.24 -9.93 -23.17
CA GLN A 181 18.93 -9.61 -24.56
C GLN A 181 17.73 -8.65 -24.65
N ALA A 182 16.66 -8.91 -23.90
CA ALA A 182 15.49 -8.03 -23.84
C ALA A 182 15.87 -6.62 -23.34
N LEU A 183 16.69 -6.51 -22.30
CA LEU A 183 17.20 -5.22 -21.80
C LEU A 183 18.03 -4.48 -22.85
N GLN A 184 18.88 -5.20 -23.59
CA GLN A 184 19.69 -4.61 -24.65
C GLN A 184 18.85 -4.11 -25.82
N ASP A 185 17.82 -4.86 -26.22
CA ASP A 185 16.92 -4.48 -27.30
C ASP A 185 16.07 -3.26 -26.90
N GLU A 186 15.53 -3.25 -25.68
CA GLU A 186 14.82 -2.10 -25.12
C GLU A 186 15.73 -0.87 -25.05
N LEU A 187 16.98 -1.02 -24.60
CA LEU A 187 17.97 0.06 -24.58
C LEU A 187 18.17 0.67 -25.97
N ARG A 188 18.29 -0.16 -27.02
CA ARG A 188 18.45 0.32 -28.41
C ARG A 188 17.22 1.10 -28.87
N ILE A 189 16.01 0.60 -28.59
CA ILE A 189 14.74 1.27 -28.92
C ILE A 189 14.68 2.64 -28.24
N ARG A 190 14.93 2.72 -26.93
CA ARG A 190 14.83 3.98 -26.18
C ARG A 190 15.88 5.01 -26.59
N ILE A 191 17.07 4.57 -26.99
CA ILE A 191 18.09 5.45 -27.57
C ILE A 191 17.59 6.06 -28.89
N ALA A 192 16.98 5.24 -29.76
CA ALA A 192 16.43 5.71 -31.05
C ALA A 192 15.29 6.73 -30.83
N GLU A 193 14.43 6.50 -29.84
CA GLU A 193 13.38 7.42 -29.40
C GLU A 193 13.91 8.68 -28.70
N LYS A 194 15.21 8.72 -28.37
CA LYS A 194 15.83 9.77 -27.54
C LYS A 194 15.17 9.89 -26.16
N ASN A 195 14.61 8.81 -25.63
CA ASN A 195 14.01 8.77 -24.31
C ASN A 195 15.08 8.57 -23.23
N TRP A 196 15.87 9.62 -22.96
CA TRP A 196 17.02 9.56 -22.06
C TRP A 196 16.67 9.21 -20.61
N LEU A 197 15.42 9.45 -20.19
CA LEU A 197 14.95 9.08 -18.85
C LEU A 197 14.96 7.56 -18.67
N LEU A 198 14.32 6.84 -19.60
CA LEU A 198 14.28 5.37 -19.55
C LEU A 198 15.64 4.74 -19.86
N VAL A 199 16.41 5.32 -20.79
CA VAL A 199 17.78 4.87 -21.10
C VAL A 199 18.64 4.83 -19.83
N GLY A 200 18.52 5.82 -18.96
CA GLY A 200 19.27 5.87 -17.72
C GLY A 200 19.00 4.70 -16.78
N GLY A 201 17.72 4.39 -16.53
CA GLY A 201 17.32 3.25 -15.70
C GLY A 201 17.73 1.90 -16.29
N LEU A 202 17.66 1.74 -17.61
CA LEU A 202 18.12 0.52 -18.29
C LEU A 202 19.64 0.32 -18.17
N LEU A 203 20.42 1.41 -18.22
CA LEU A 203 21.87 1.34 -18.05
C LEU A 203 22.28 0.95 -16.63
N ASP A 204 21.56 1.40 -15.60
CA ASP A 204 21.82 0.97 -14.23
C ASP A 204 21.57 -0.53 -14.05
N GLN A 205 20.50 -1.07 -14.64
CA GLN A 205 20.27 -2.52 -14.62
C GLN A 205 21.39 -3.30 -15.32
N LEU A 206 21.82 -2.83 -16.49
CA LEU A 206 22.89 -3.48 -17.26
C LEU A 206 24.25 -3.38 -16.56
N LEU A 207 24.59 -2.25 -15.94
CA LEU A 207 25.85 -2.06 -15.22
C LEU A 207 25.86 -2.74 -13.86
N ASN A 208 24.72 -2.91 -13.20
CA ASN A 208 24.63 -3.77 -12.01
C ASN A 208 24.94 -5.23 -12.35
N ARG A 209 24.58 -5.67 -13.57
CA ARG A 209 24.87 -7.03 -14.06
C ARG A 209 26.27 -7.18 -14.66
N TYR A 210 26.75 -6.17 -15.38
CA TYR A 210 28.04 -6.16 -16.05
C TYR A 210 28.83 -4.88 -15.69
N PRO A 211 29.36 -4.77 -14.45
CA PRO A 211 29.98 -3.53 -13.97
C PRO A 211 31.18 -3.07 -14.79
N SER A 212 31.91 -4.02 -15.39
CA SER A 212 33.15 -3.78 -16.14
C SER A 212 32.93 -3.50 -17.63
N GLU A 213 31.68 -3.50 -18.12
CA GLU A 213 31.40 -3.30 -19.55
C GLU A 213 31.59 -1.83 -19.97
N LEU A 214 32.73 -1.55 -20.61
CA LEU A 214 33.17 -0.21 -21.01
C LEU A 214 32.13 0.52 -21.88
N ARG A 215 31.42 -0.20 -22.75
CA ARG A 215 30.41 0.40 -23.65
C ARG A 215 29.27 1.06 -22.86
N TYR A 216 28.77 0.39 -21.82
CA TYR A 216 27.70 0.91 -20.98
C TYR A 216 28.18 2.04 -20.06
N GLN A 217 29.43 1.96 -19.59
CA GLN A 217 30.05 3.03 -18.81
C GLN A 217 30.18 4.32 -19.63
N GLU A 218 30.67 4.23 -20.87
CA GLU A 218 30.79 5.38 -21.77
C GLU A 218 29.43 5.97 -22.13
N LEU A 219 28.44 5.12 -22.44
CA LEU A 219 27.09 5.56 -22.75
C LEU A 219 26.45 6.25 -21.54
N SER A 220 26.66 5.75 -20.33
CA SER A 220 26.18 6.38 -19.09
C SER A 220 26.72 7.81 -18.91
N ARG A 221 28.00 8.04 -19.23
CA ARG A 221 28.59 9.40 -19.21
C ARG A 221 27.92 10.32 -20.24
N LYS A 222 27.63 9.84 -21.45
CA LYS A 222 26.91 10.59 -22.50
C LYS A 222 25.46 10.89 -22.10
N VAL A 223 24.77 9.92 -21.50
CA VAL A 223 23.38 10.08 -21.02
C VAL A 223 23.31 11.11 -19.91
N ARG A 224 24.26 11.08 -18.96
CA ARG A 224 24.40 12.11 -17.92
C ARG A 224 24.44 13.51 -18.51
N GLU A 225 25.28 13.77 -19.51
CA GLU A 225 25.40 15.10 -20.12
C GLU A 225 24.09 15.57 -20.77
N LYS A 226 23.31 14.66 -21.35
CA LYS A 226 22.00 14.97 -21.95
C LYS A 226 20.97 15.28 -20.87
N LEU A 227 20.92 14.46 -19.82
CA LEU A 227 20.00 14.63 -18.70
C LEU A 227 20.31 15.88 -17.88
N ILE A 228 21.58 16.21 -17.61
CA ILE A 228 21.97 17.46 -16.95
C ILE A 228 21.52 18.68 -17.78
N ARG A 229 21.69 18.65 -19.11
CA ARG A 229 21.22 19.75 -19.97
C ARG A 229 19.71 19.90 -19.91
N LYS A 230 18.96 18.79 -19.99
CA LYS A 230 17.49 18.79 -19.84
C LYS A 230 17.08 19.35 -18.47
N ALA A 231 17.71 18.87 -17.39
CA ALA A 231 17.43 19.30 -16.02
C ALA A 231 17.70 20.81 -15.83
N LYS A 232 18.85 21.31 -16.30
CA LYS A 232 19.18 22.74 -16.25
C LYS A 232 18.15 23.59 -17.03
N SER A 233 17.68 23.12 -18.18
CA SER A 233 16.61 23.80 -18.93
C SER A 233 15.29 23.82 -18.14
N SER A 234 14.92 22.72 -17.49
CA SER A 234 13.73 22.66 -16.64
C SER A 234 13.82 23.59 -15.43
N VAL A 235 14.99 23.65 -14.75
CA VAL A 235 15.25 24.60 -13.66
C VAL A 235 15.11 26.04 -14.13
N ALA A 236 15.66 26.40 -15.29
CA ALA A 236 15.54 27.75 -15.85
C ALA A 236 14.07 28.15 -16.14
N LYS A 237 13.20 27.17 -16.38
CA LYS A 237 11.75 27.36 -16.58
C LYS A 237 10.93 27.28 -15.28
N GLY A 238 11.57 27.09 -14.13
CA GLY A 238 10.90 26.88 -12.85
C GLY A 238 10.24 25.50 -12.68
N ASN A 239 10.48 24.55 -13.59
CA ASN A 239 9.95 23.19 -13.49
C ASN A 239 10.95 22.28 -12.75
N PHE A 240 11.05 22.47 -11.44
CA PHE A 240 12.00 21.74 -10.60
C PHE A 240 11.66 20.25 -10.49
N ALA A 241 10.38 19.88 -10.51
CA ALA A 241 9.95 18.48 -10.51
C ALA A 241 10.49 17.71 -11.74
N ALA A 242 10.34 18.26 -12.94
CA ALA A 242 10.88 17.66 -14.16
C ALA A 242 12.42 17.67 -14.19
N ALA A 243 13.05 18.65 -13.53
CA ALA A 243 14.50 18.67 -13.36
C ALA A 243 14.97 17.51 -12.48
N LEU A 244 14.28 17.24 -11.37
CA LEU A 244 14.57 16.12 -10.47
C LEU A 244 14.37 14.78 -11.13
N GLU A 245 13.30 14.60 -11.91
CA GLU A 245 13.10 13.40 -12.72
C GLU A 245 14.29 13.16 -13.65
N SER A 246 14.78 14.21 -14.30
CA SER A 246 15.95 14.14 -15.19
C SER A 246 17.24 13.82 -14.43
N PHE A 247 17.44 14.37 -13.23
CA PHE A 247 18.63 14.05 -12.43
C PHE A 247 18.59 12.63 -11.87
N ASN A 248 17.44 12.18 -11.37
CA ASN A 248 17.27 10.85 -10.79
C ASN A 248 17.36 9.74 -11.84
N ALA A 249 17.11 10.06 -13.11
CA ALA A 249 17.33 9.15 -14.23
C ALA A 249 18.81 9.03 -14.64
N ILE A 250 19.74 9.79 -14.05
CA ILE A 250 21.16 9.65 -14.39
C ILE A 250 21.67 8.33 -13.80
N PRO A 251 22.32 7.45 -14.61
CA PRO A 251 22.87 6.20 -14.10
C PRO A 251 23.80 6.42 -12.91
N SER A 252 23.63 5.59 -11.89
CA SER A 252 24.37 5.60 -10.62
C SER A 252 25.89 5.59 -10.85
N TYR A 253 26.37 4.81 -11.83
CA TYR A 253 27.78 4.75 -12.23
C TYR A 253 28.33 6.11 -12.68
N ALA A 254 27.52 6.95 -13.32
CA ALA A 254 27.93 8.26 -13.82
C ALA A 254 27.73 9.39 -12.80
N SER A 255 27.26 9.07 -11.58
CA SER A 255 27.01 10.04 -10.52
C SER A 255 28.29 10.69 -10.02
N THR A 256 28.23 11.99 -9.71
CA THR A 256 29.35 12.77 -9.16
C THR A 256 28.90 13.58 -7.97
N GLU A 257 29.85 14.09 -7.17
CA GLU A 257 29.53 14.91 -6.00
C GLU A 257 28.87 16.25 -6.41
N GLU A 258 29.26 16.80 -7.56
CA GLU A 258 28.62 17.98 -8.15
C GLU A 258 27.16 17.69 -8.53
N LEU A 259 26.87 16.50 -9.07
CA LEU A 259 25.51 16.11 -9.39
C LEU A 259 24.63 16.02 -8.13
N LYS A 260 25.14 15.42 -7.04
CA LYS A 260 24.40 15.34 -5.77
C LYS A 260 24.07 16.74 -5.23
N LYS A 261 24.98 17.70 -5.35
CA LYS A 261 24.73 19.11 -4.99
C LYS A 261 23.62 19.73 -5.85
N LEU A 262 23.62 19.47 -7.16
CA LEU A 262 22.56 19.93 -8.07
C LEU A 262 21.19 19.32 -7.71
N VAL A 263 21.13 18.02 -7.43
CA VAL A 263 19.92 17.32 -6.98
C VAL A 263 19.39 17.92 -5.69
N THR A 264 20.27 18.16 -4.71
CA THR A 264 19.90 18.77 -3.43
C THR A 264 19.34 20.18 -3.62
N SER A 265 19.99 21.00 -4.45
CA SER A 265 19.53 22.36 -4.76
C SER A 265 18.17 22.35 -5.46
N ALA A 266 17.98 21.48 -6.46
CA ALA A 266 16.71 21.34 -7.17
C ALA A 266 15.60 20.80 -6.27
N SER A 267 15.92 19.88 -5.35
CA SER A 267 14.97 19.32 -4.38
C SER A 267 14.48 20.40 -3.42
N LYS A 268 15.41 21.21 -2.91
CA LYS A 268 15.09 22.35 -2.05
C LYS A 268 14.26 23.39 -2.79
N ALA A 269 14.64 23.76 -4.01
CA ALA A 269 13.87 24.70 -4.83
C ALA A 269 12.45 24.19 -5.10
N ASN A 270 12.30 22.92 -5.48
CA ASN A 270 11.00 22.29 -5.71
C ASN A 270 10.12 22.33 -4.44
N TRP A 271 10.68 21.96 -3.30
CA TRP A 271 9.94 21.96 -2.04
C TRP A 271 9.48 23.38 -1.66
N CYS A 272 10.38 24.37 -1.72
CA CYS A 272 10.03 25.75 -1.41
C CYS A 272 8.98 26.31 -2.40
N ALA A 273 9.14 26.06 -3.70
CA ALA A 273 8.18 26.46 -4.73
C ALA A 273 6.79 25.89 -4.42
N GLU A 274 6.71 24.61 -4.06
CA GLU A 274 5.44 23.98 -3.71
C GLU A 274 4.80 24.56 -2.44
N GLN A 275 5.59 24.93 -1.43
CA GLN A 275 5.07 25.62 -0.24
C GLN A 275 4.49 26.99 -0.61
N VAL A 276 5.25 27.81 -1.36
CA VAL A 276 4.81 29.13 -1.85
C VAL A 276 3.54 29.02 -2.69
N ARG A 277 3.46 27.99 -3.53
CA ARG A 277 2.31 27.73 -4.40
C ARG A 277 1.09 27.26 -3.62
N LYS A 278 1.23 26.53 -2.52
CA LYS A 278 0.08 25.96 -1.77
C LYS A 278 -0.47 26.91 -0.72
N GLU A 279 0.40 27.69 -0.07
CA GLU A 279 0.01 28.57 1.03
C GLU A 279 -1.10 29.57 0.63
N PRO A 280 -2.18 29.69 1.40
CA PRO A 280 -3.23 30.70 1.18
C PRO A 280 -2.87 32.10 1.69
N PHE A 281 -1.98 32.23 2.68
CA PHE A 281 -1.71 33.49 3.38
C PHE A 281 -0.27 33.97 3.25
N ALA A 282 -0.09 35.28 3.15
CA ALA A 282 1.23 35.90 3.16
C ALA A 282 1.73 36.01 4.61
N THR A 283 2.53 35.04 5.05
CA THR A 283 3.11 35.01 6.40
C THR A 283 4.61 35.28 6.38
N ALA A 284 5.19 35.69 7.52
CA ALA A 284 6.64 35.85 7.64
C ALA A 284 7.40 34.54 7.37
N ILE A 285 6.80 33.38 7.71
CA ILE A 285 7.35 32.06 7.40
C ILE A 285 7.36 31.84 5.89
N LEU A 286 6.24 32.13 5.20
CA LEU A 286 6.16 32.02 3.75
C LEU A 286 7.20 32.90 3.06
N GLY A 287 7.39 34.13 3.53
CA GLY A 287 8.41 35.04 3.01
C GLY A 287 9.83 34.49 3.12
N ARG A 288 10.16 33.82 4.25
CA ARG A 288 11.45 33.12 4.40
C ARG A 288 11.58 31.93 3.45
N ILE A 289 10.51 31.16 3.25
CA ILE A 289 10.51 30.03 2.30
C ILE A 289 10.68 30.53 0.86
N ALA A 290 9.98 31.60 0.47
CA ALA A 290 10.13 32.23 -0.84
C ALA A 290 11.55 32.78 -1.05
N PHE A 291 12.17 33.35 -0.02
CA PHE A 291 13.56 33.79 -0.09
C PHE A 291 14.52 32.61 -0.34
N GLU A 292 14.32 31.50 0.37
CA GLU A 292 15.09 30.27 0.13
C GLU A 292 14.81 29.65 -1.25
N HIS A 293 13.60 29.79 -1.78
CA HIS A 293 13.26 29.42 -3.17
C HIS A 293 14.10 30.22 -4.16
N ALA A 294 14.07 31.56 -4.07
CA ALA A 294 14.84 32.45 -4.94
C ALA A 294 16.36 32.17 -4.87
N LYS A 295 16.89 31.95 -3.66
CA LYS A 295 18.29 31.58 -3.45
C LYS A 295 18.66 30.23 -4.09
N SER A 296 17.76 29.26 -4.05
CA SER A 296 17.98 27.92 -4.62
C SER A 296 17.78 27.88 -6.15
N ALA A 297 17.19 28.92 -6.72
CA ALA A 297 16.90 29.07 -8.15
C ALA A 297 17.23 30.49 -8.67
N PRO A 298 18.51 30.92 -8.63
CA PRO A 298 18.90 32.32 -8.88
C PRO A 298 18.60 32.82 -10.30
N ASN A 299 18.40 31.91 -11.26
CA ASN A 299 18.09 32.27 -12.65
C ASN A 299 16.57 32.27 -12.94
N PHE A 300 15.73 31.98 -11.94
CA PHE A 300 14.27 31.94 -12.09
C PHE A 300 13.66 33.21 -11.48
N GLN A 301 13.56 34.27 -12.30
CA GLN A 301 13.08 35.59 -11.89
C GLN A 301 11.74 35.60 -11.13
N PRO A 302 10.73 34.76 -11.45
CA PRO A 302 9.47 34.77 -10.71
C PRO A 302 9.63 34.54 -9.20
N ALA A 303 10.61 33.74 -8.75
CA ALA A 303 10.85 33.52 -7.33
C ALA A 303 11.27 34.80 -6.59
N GLU A 304 12.02 35.70 -7.23
CA GLU A 304 12.39 36.99 -6.63
C GLU A 304 11.19 37.95 -6.54
N LEU A 305 10.29 37.90 -7.53
CA LEU A 305 9.06 38.69 -7.53
C LEU A 305 8.12 38.23 -6.41
N GLU A 306 7.97 36.91 -6.23
CA GLU A 306 7.19 36.33 -5.13
C GLU A 306 7.66 36.84 -3.76
N VAL A 307 8.97 36.90 -3.53
CA VAL A 307 9.54 37.44 -2.27
C VAL A 307 9.09 38.88 -2.02
N LYS A 308 9.19 39.73 -3.05
CA LYS A 308 8.82 41.15 -2.95
C LYS A 308 7.32 41.31 -2.72
N GLU A 309 6.49 40.53 -3.41
CA GLU A 309 5.05 40.58 -3.31
C GLU A 309 4.54 40.08 -1.95
N ILE A 310 5.08 38.96 -1.44
CA ILE A 310 4.78 38.46 -0.08
C ILE A 310 5.14 39.53 0.95
N ALA A 311 6.34 40.14 0.84
CA ALA A 311 6.77 41.19 1.75
C ALA A 311 5.86 42.43 1.69
N ALA A 312 5.39 42.81 0.50
CA ALA A 312 4.46 43.93 0.33
C ALA A 312 3.08 43.62 0.95
N ARG A 313 2.56 42.40 0.77
CA ARG A 313 1.29 41.94 1.38
C ARG A 313 1.35 41.88 2.90
N ILE A 314 2.48 41.43 3.47
CA ILE A 314 2.67 41.46 4.92
C ILE A 314 2.63 42.91 5.45
N LYS A 315 3.23 43.86 4.73
CA LYS A 315 3.27 45.27 5.11
C LYS A 315 1.95 46.02 4.88
N SER A 316 1.10 45.57 3.96
CA SER A 316 -0.15 46.26 3.64
C SER A 316 -1.18 46.17 4.77
N HIS A 317 -1.05 45.20 5.68
CA HIS A 317 -2.01 44.93 6.76
C HIS A 317 -3.47 44.80 6.24
N GLN A 318 -3.63 44.36 4.99
CA GLN A 318 -4.94 44.12 4.37
C GLN A 318 -5.52 42.81 4.89
N PHE A 319 -6.18 42.91 6.03
CA PHE A 319 -6.87 41.81 6.69
C PHE A 319 -8.34 41.79 6.29
N THR A 320 -8.95 40.61 6.29
CA THR A 320 -10.43 40.52 6.35
C THR A 320 -10.85 40.69 7.80
N THR A 321 -12.13 41.00 8.05
CA THR A 321 -12.62 41.32 9.40
C THR A 321 -12.22 40.27 10.46
N ARG A 322 -12.37 38.97 10.15
CA ARG A 322 -12.08 37.86 11.08
C ARG A 322 -10.71 37.22 10.92
N CYS A 323 -10.04 37.38 9.77
CA CYS A 323 -8.74 36.75 9.48
C CYS A 323 -7.60 37.78 9.52
N PRO A 324 -6.67 37.67 10.50
CA PRO A 324 -5.56 38.59 10.69
C PRO A 324 -4.36 38.27 9.78
N LEU A 325 -4.55 37.45 8.75
CA LEU A 325 -3.50 37.10 7.80
C LEU A 325 -3.84 37.68 6.42
N PRO A 326 -2.91 38.41 5.78
CA PRO A 326 -3.17 38.95 4.45
C PRO A 326 -3.21 37.80 3.43
N ARG A 327 -4.14 37.87 2.47
CA ARG A 327 -4.24 36.85 1.42
C ARG A 327 -2.99 36.87 0.55
N TRP A 328 -2.39 35.69 0.33
CA TRP A 328 -1.32 35.51 -0.65
C TRP A 328 -1.89 35.28 -2.06
N LYS A 329 -3.05 34.63 -2.16
CA LYS A 329 -3.69 34.32 -3.44
C LYS A 329 -4.95 35.15 -3.67
N PRO A 330 -5.41 35.30 -4.93
CA PRO A 330 -6.68 35.96 -5.23
C PRO A 330 -7.88 35.28 -4.56
N SER A 331 -7.82 33.95 -4.39
CA SER A 331 -8.84 33.14 -3.74
C SER A 331 -8.19 32.09 -2.86
N ASN A 332 -8.79 31.87 -1.69
CA ASN A 332 -8.46 30.80 -0.76
C ASN A 332 -9.56 29.73 -0.74
N GLN A 333 -10.23 29.52 -1.88
CA GLN A 333 -11.25 28.48 -1.97
C GLN A 333 -10.68 27.10 -1.66
N SER A 334 -11.33 26.40 -0.74
CA SER A 334 -11.02 25.02 -0.43
C SER A 334 -11.52 24.10 -1.55
N TRP A 335 -10.88 22.95 -1.73
CA TRP A 335 -11.37 21.90 -2.62
C TRP A 335 -12.72 21.32 -2.17
N LEU A 336 -13.10 21.52 -0.90
CA LEU A 336 -14.41 21.20 -0.33
C LEU A 336 -15.50 22.23 -0.68
N GLY A 337 -15.14 23.33 -1.34
CA GLY A 337 -15.99 24.52 -1.44
C GLY A 337 -15.81 25.47 -0.24
N GLY A 338 -16.29 26.71 -0.40
CA GLY A 338 -16.17 27.76 0.62
C GLY A 338 -14.77 28.40 0.69
N GLU A 339 -14.68 29.51 1.41
CA GLU A 339 -13.42 30.23 1.65
C GLU A 339 -12.68 29.68 2.87
N PHE A 340 -11.39 29.37 2.72
CA PHE A 340 -10.52 29.00 3.84
C PHE A 340 -9.94 30.26 4.52
N LEU A 341 -10.21 30.41 5.81
CA LEU A 341 -9.80 31.54 6.63
C LEU A 341 -9.26 31.06 7.98
N LEU A 342 -8.24 31.76 8.50
CA LEU A 342 -7.88 31.64 9.91
C LEU A 342 -8.86 32.51 10.71
N LEU A 343 -9.71 31.90 11.54
CA LEU A 343 -10.51 32.65 12.50
C LEU A 343 -9.61 33.16 13.63
N GLY A 344 -9.14 34.40 13.50
CA GLY A 344 -8.17 34.98 14.41
C GLY A 344 -8.72 36.11 15.28
N GLN A 345 -9.65 36.91 14.74
CA GLN A 345 -10.21 38.10 15.39
C GLN A 345 -11.73 37.95 15.52
N PRO A 346 -12.25 37.68 16.73
CA PRO A 346 -13.69 37.72 17.01
C PRO A 346 -14.28 39.10 16.66
N GLN A 347 -15.52 39.12 16.18
CA GLN A 347 -16.28 40.32 15.87
C GLN A 347 -17.30 40.68 16.95
N MET A 348 -17.51 39.80 17.93
CA MET A 348 -18.32 40.10 19.10
C MET A 348 -17.93 41.45 19.71
N HIS A 349 -18.95 42.31 19.92
CA HIS A 349 -18.76 43.68 20.38
C HIS A 349 -17.94 43.73 21.68
N ALA A 350 -17.03 44.71 21.78
CA ALA A 350 -16.04 44.89 22.85
C ALA A 350 -15.00 43.75 23.02
N VAL A 351 -15.34 42.49 22.80
CA VAL A 351 -14.41 41.34 22.83
C VAL A 351 -13.36 41.45 21.73
N GLY A 352 -13.79 41.67 20.47
CA GLY A 352 -12.90 41.75 19.31
C GLY A 352 -11.87 42.89 19.35
N LYS A 353 -12.10 43.90 20.19
CA LYS A 353 -11.20 45.06 20.36
C LYS A 353 -10.06 44.80 21.34
N HIS A 354 -10.16 43.76 22.16
CA HIS A 354 -9.16 43.46 23.18
C HIS A 354 -7.82 43.02 22.54
N GLU A 355 -6.70 43.55 23.03
CA GLU A 355 -5.38 43.35 22.41
C GLU A 355 -4.91 41.89 22.38
N ALA A 356 -5.36 41.09 23.35
CA ALA A 356 -5.01 39.67 23.44
C ALA A 356 -5.35 38.88 22.16
N PHE A 357 -6.43 39.20 21.44
CA PHE A 357 -6.77 38.53 20.18
C PHE A 357 -5.88 38.95 19.01
N ARG A 358 -5.20 40.09 19.10
CA ARG A 358 -4.15 40.47 18.14
C ARG A 358 -2.83 39.77 18.45
N LEU A 359 -2.51 39.59 19.73
CA LEU A 359 -1.30 38.90 20.18
C LEU A 359 -1.39 37.37 20.01
N HIS A 360 -2.58 36.80 20.19
CA HIS A 360 -2.85 35.36 20.18
C HIS A 360 -4.03 35.00 19.26
N PRO A 361 -3.94 35.30 17.95
CA PRO A 361 -5.05 35.13 17.01
C PRO A 361 -5.55 33.69 16.98
N GLY A 362 -6.86 33.51 17.22
CA GLY A 362 -7.57 32.22 17.18
C GLY A 362 -7.32 31.29 18.37
N GLN A 363 -6.31 31.58 19.21
CA GLN A 363 -5.92 30.68 20.30
C GLN A 363 -6.84 30.76 21.52
N LEU A 364 -7.58 31.87 21.69
CA LEU A 364 -8.40 32.15 22.87
C LEU A 364 -9.87 31.72 22.72
N SER A 365 -10.26 31.15 21.58
CA SER A 365 -11.66 30.83 21.23
C SER A 365 -12.32 29.86 22.22
N VAL A 366 -11.61 28.82 22.65
CA VAL A 366 -12.11 27.85 23.64
C VAL A 366 -12.25 28.50 25.02
N ALA A 367 -11.24 29.25 25.47
CA ALA A 367 -11.29 29.98 26.73
C ALA A 367 -12.44 31.00 26.76
N LEU A 368 -12.67 31.71 25.66
CA LEU A 368 -13.81 32.61 25.50
C LEU A 368 -15.14 31.86 25.60
N GLY A 369 -15.27 30.72 24.92
CA GLY A 369 -16.44 29.84 25.00
C GLY A 369 -16.74 29.27 26.40
N LEU A 370 -15.70 28.99 27.19
CA LEU A 370 -15.82 28.59 28.60
C LEU A 370 -16.29 29.74 29.49
N ALA A 371 -15.77 30.95 29.28
CA ALA A 371 -16.21 32.12 30.02
C ALA A 371 -17.69 32.45 29.72
N LEU A 372 -18.09 32.36 28.44
CA LEU A 372 -19.49 32.49 28.00
C LEU A 372 -20.39 31.45 28.65
N GLN A 373 -19.95 30.19 28.75
CA GLN A 373 -20.68 29.14 29.45
C GLN A 373 -20.97 29.53 30.91
N GLY A 374 -19.97 30.06 31.62
CA GLY A 374 -20.14 30.45 33.02
C GLY A 374 -20.97 31.71 33.22
N LEU A 375 -20.98 32.62 32.26
CA LEU A 375 -21.95 33.72 32.16
C LEU A 375 -23.32 33.25 31.63
N GLY A 376 -23.58 31.95 31.49
CA GLY A 376 -24.90 31.43 31.10
C GLY A 376 -25.28 31.66 29.63
N HIS A 377 -24.32 31.94 28.76
CA HIS A 377 -24.49 32.07 27.31
C HIS A 377 -24.18 30.77 26.53
N GLY A 378 -23.96 29.66 27.25
CA GLY A 378 -23.68 28.37 26.62
C GLY A 378 -24.91 27.77 25.93
N ARG A 379 -24.75 27.26 24.70
CA ARG A 379 -25.83 26.56 23.97
C ARG A 379 -26.23 25.27 24.69
N ILE A 380 -25.25 24.58 25.28
CA ILE A 380 -25.45 23.39 26.10
C ILE A 380 -25.26 23.75 27.57
N ASN A 381 -26.34 23.76 28.34
CA ASN A 381 -26.33 24.18 29.74
C ASN A 381 -25.81 23.11 30.73
N GLY A 382 -25.61 21.87 30.28
CA GLY A 382 -25.06 20.80 31.11
C GLY A 382 -23.55 20.97 31.37
N GLN A 383 -23.06 20.38 32.46
CA GLN A 383 -21.64 20.44 32.87
C GLN A 383 -21.18 19.11 33.49
N PHE A 384 -19.88 18.83 33.43
CA PHE A 384 -19.27 17.62 33.98
C PHE A 384 -18.90 17.71 35.48
N ALA A 385 -19.03 18.89 36.11
CA ALA A 385 -18.60 19.09 37.48
C ALA A 385 -19.49 18.40 38.53
N ILE A 386 -18.86 17.84 39.56
CA ILE A 386 -19.51 17.19 40.71
C ILE A 386 -20.22 18.28 41.51
N LYS A 387 -21.57 18.26 41.51
CA LYS A 387 -22.37 19.18 42.32
C LYS A 387 -22.03 19.00 43.80
N LYS A 388 -21.33 19.97 44.43
CA LYS A 388 -21.28 20.09 45.90
C LYS A 388 -22.74 20.10 46.40
N LYS A 389 -23.11 19.19 47.33
CA LYS A 389 -24.50 19.03 47.82
C LYS A 389 -25.05 20.38 48.27
N LYS A 390 -26.18 20.80 47.72
CA LYS A 390 -26.86 22.05 48.10
C LYS A 390 -27.39 21.93 49.54
N LEU A 391 -27.13 22.92 50.38
CA LEU A 391 -28.04 23.25 51.48
C LEU A 391 -29.31 23.87 50.86
N LEU A 392 -30.49 23.44 51.32
CA LEU A 392 -31.77 23.95 50.84
C LEU A 392 -31.85 25.48 51.03
N GLY A 393 -32.13 26.24 49.96
CA GLY A 393 -32.61 27.63 50.05
C GLY A 393 -31.77 28.71 49.37
N SER A 394 -30.51 28.47 48.97
CA SER A 394 -29.71 29.52 48.31
C SER A 394 -29.88 29.51 46.79
N ARG A 395 -30.59 30.52 46.25
CA ARG A 395 -30.63 30.81 44.81
C ARG A 395 -29.39 31.63 44.48
N ARG A 396 -28.29 30.97 44.09
CA ARG A 396 -27.06 31.66 43.69
C ARG A 396 -27.38 32.58 42.50
N LYS A 397 -27.07 33.87 42.64
CA LYS A 397 -27.21 34.87 41.58
C LYS A 397 -26.34 34.46 40.39
N LYS A 398 -26.83 34.67 39.16
CA LYS A 398 -26.04 34.48 37.93
C LYS A 398 -24.73 35.27 38.08
N PRO A 399 -23.55 34.64 37.93
CA PRO A 399 -22.29 35.37 38.00
C PRO A 399 -22.24 36.36 36.83
N ASN A 400 -21.78 37.58 37.11
CA ASN A 400 -21.50 38.59 36.10
C ASN A 400 -20.01 38.65 35.71
N LEU A 401 -19.16 37.89 36.40
CA LEU A 401 -17.73 37.75 36.15
C LEU A 401 -17.38 36.27 36.02
N CYS A 402 -16.71 35.89 34.93
CA CYS A 402 -16.30 34.51 34.72
C CYS A 402 -14.95 34.39 34.00
N TRP A 403 -14.04 33.62 34.59
CA TRP A 403 -12.88 33.07 33.90
C TRP A 403 -13.29 31.84 33.10
N GLY A 404 -12.88 31.79 31.84
CA GLY A 404 -12.81 30.56 31.07
C GLY A 404 -11.36 30.12 30.94
N LEU A 405 -11.04 28.93 31.44
CA LEU A 405 -9.67 28.38 31.53
C LEU A 405 -9.52 27.18 30.58
N ASP A 406 -8.83 27.38 29.46
CA ASP A 406 -8.44 26.32 28.53
C ASP A 406 -7.07 25.75 28.92
N VAL A 407 -7.06 24.50 29.40
CA VAL A 407 -5.83 23.78 29.76
C VAL A 407 -5.43 22.88 28.60
N GLY A 408 -4.63 23.43 27.68
CA GLY A 408 -4.11 22.70 26.53
C GLY A 408 -2.85 21.91 26.83
N SER A 409 -2.50 21.01 25.91
CA SER A 409 -1.30 20.16 26.04
C SER A 409 0.03 20.89 25.83
N ALA A 410 0.00 22.09 25.26
CA ALA A 410 1.18 22.93 25.01
C ALA A 410 1.07 24.34 25.61
N THR A 411 -0.16 24.81 25.89
CA THR A 411 -0.43 26.14 26.40
C THR A 411 -1.62 26.13 27.35
N ILE A 412 -1.55 26.91 28.42
CA ILE A 412 -2.67 27.23 29.31
C ILE A 412 -3.14 28.63 28.98
N LYS A 413 -4.43 28.81 28.73
CA LYS A 413 -5.00 30.07 28.28
C LYS A 413 -6.25 30.38 29.09
N ALA A 414 -6.45 31.64 29.45
CA ALA A 414 -7.68 32.06 30.12
C ALA A 414 -8.18 33.41 29.63
N VAL A 415 -9.50 33.59 29.67
CA VAL A 415 -10.19 34.85 29.35
C VAL A 415 -11.16 35.17 30.49
N LEU A 416 -11.07 36.37 31.05
CA LEU A 416 -12.02 36.89 32.03
C LEU A 416 -13.06 37.75 31.32
N LEU A 417 -14.32 37.34 31.40
CA LEU A 417 -15.45 38.11 30.89
C LEU A 417 -16.22 38.77 32.03
N GLU A 418 -16.68 40.00 31.78
CA GLU A 418 -17.72 40.68 32.54
C GLU A 418 -18.98 40.86 31.69
N GLU A 419 -20.15 40.56 32.25
CA GLU A 419 -21.45 40.88 31.68
C GLU A 419 -22.13 41.99 32.49
N LYS A 420 -22.40 43.13 31.85
CA LYS A 420 -23.10 44.25 32.47
C LYS A 420 -24.03 44.91 31.47
N ASN A 421 -25.31 45.06 31.82
CA ASN A 421 -26.35 45.62 30.94
C ASN A 421 -26.38 44.92 29.57
N ASP A 422 -26.30 43.59 29.57
CA ASP A 422 -26.25 42.73 28.37
C ASP A 422 -25.04 42.96 27.45
N GLU A 423 -24.03 43.73 27.90
CA GLU A 423 -22.76 43.92 27.22
C GLU A 423 -21.69 43.01 27.82
N ILE A 424 -20.98 42.25 26.97
CA ILE A 424 -19.89 41.35 27.37
C ILE A 424 -18.54 42.01 27.06
N LYS A 425 -17.66 42.10 28.04
CA LYS A 425 -16.31 42.67 27.91
C LYS A 425 -15.25 41.71 28.39
N VAL A 426 -14.08 41.75 27.74
CA VAL A 426 -12.87 41.08 28.23
C VAL A 426 -12.18 42.03 29.19
N LEU A 427 -12.00 41.60 30.45
CA LEU A 427 -11.29 42.37 31.48
C LEU A 427 -9.83 41.99 31.61
N ASP A 428 -9.52 40.71 31.43
CA ASP A 428 -8.16 40.18 31.58
C ASP A 428 -7.99 38.89 30.77
N THR A 429 -6.74 38.55 30.46
CA THR A 429 -6.36 37.32 29.79
C THR A 429 -5.09 36.73 30.42
N PHE A 430 -4.90 35.43 30.21
CA PHE A 430 -3.69 34.72 30.60
C PHE A 430 -3.28 33.78 29.47
N VAL A 431 -2.00 33.75 29.13
CA VAL A 431 -1.44 32.79 28.17
C VAL A 431 -0.07 32.36 28.67
N GLU A 432 0.05 31.08 29.01
CA GLU A 432 1.32 30.47 29.41
C GLU A 432 1.67 29.33 28.46
N VAL A 433 2.86 29.42 27.85
CA VAL A 433 3.41 28.33 27.02
C VAL A 433 4.18 27.39 27.92
N LEU A 434 3.87 26.09 27.86
CA LEU A 434 4.58 25.09 28.63
C LEU A 434 6.01 24.95 28.09
N SER A 435 6.98 24.89 29.00
CA SER A 435 8.38 24.62 28.67
C SER A 435 8.54 23.26 27.97
N ILE A 436 7.75 22.28 28.41
CA ILE A 436 7.66 20.94 27.83
C ILE A 436 6.17 20.63 27.57
N PRO A 437 5.72 20.59 26.30
CA PRO A 437 4.36 20.18 25.98
C PRO A 437 4.08 18.73 26.40
N THR A 438 2.95 18.49 27.05
CA THR A 438 2.51 17.17 27.52
C THR A 438 2.20 16.18 26.39
N CYS A 439 2.01 16.68 25.15
CA CYS A 439 1.77 15.83 23.98
C CYS A 439 3.04 15.26 23.33
N ARG A 440 4.24 15.69 23.76
CA ARG A 440 5.50 15.15 23.25
C ARG A 440 5.93 13.97 24.12
N LYS A 441 6.44 12.89 23.49
CA LYS A 441 7.09 11.80 24.23
C LYS A 441 8.39 12.34 24.82
N SER A 442 8.41 12.62 26.12
CA SER A 442 9.65 12.85 26.87
C SER A 442 10.37 11.52 27.09
N THR A 443 11.69 11.57 27.19
CA THR A 443 12.52 10.45 27.68
C THR A 443 12.36 10.23 29.19
N GLU A 444 11.84 11.23 29.90
CA GLU A 444 11.49 11.20 31.32
C GLU A 444 10.02 10.83 31.49
N SER A 445 9.72 9.99 32.49
CA SER A 445 8.39 9.45 32.80
C SER A 445 7.51 10.45 33.58
N ASP A 446 7.57 11.74 33.24
CA ASP A 446 6.78 12.75 33.92
C ASP A 446 5.31 12.62 33.54
N SER A 447 4.44 12.56 34.56
CA SER A 447 2.99 12.53 34.33
C SER A 447 2.52 13.87 33.74
N PRO A 448 1.48 13.90 32.89
CA PRO A 448 0.94 15.16 32.36
C PRO A 448 0.58 16.17 33.46
N THR A 449 0.10 15.68 34.60
CA THR A 449 -0.20 16.49 35.79
C THR A 449 1.03 17.23 36.31
N HIS A 450 2.20 16.57 36.38
CA HIS A 450 3.44 17.18 36.84
C HIS A 450 3.85 18.38 35.96
N LEU A 451 3.66 18.27 34.65
CA LEU A 451 4.02 19.31 33.68
C LEU A 451 3.03 20.48 33.66
N LEU A 452 1.75 20.24 33.95
CA LEU A 452 0.71 21.26 33.96
C LEU A 452 0.64 22.06 35.26
N LEU A 453 0.89 21.42 36.40
CA LEU A 453 0.68 21.99 37.72
C LEU A 453 1.42 23.33 37.94
N PRO A 454 2.70 23.50 37.57
CA PRO A 454 3.40 24.78 37.76
C PRO A 454 2.75 25.94 37.00
N ALA A 455 2.30 25.71 35.76
CA ALA A 455 1.65 26.74 34.95
C ALA A 455 0.24 27.08 35.47
N LEU A 456 -0.49 26.10 36.02
CA LEU A 456 -1.78 26.33 36.68
C LEU A 456 -1.61 27.12 37.99
N MET A 457 -0.61 26.78 38.80
CA MET A 457 -0.28 27.52 40.03
C MET A 457 0.10 28.97 39.70
N LYS A 458 0.85 29.19 38.63
CA LYS A 458 1.17 30.53 38.13
C LYS A 458 -0.09 31.32 37.79
N PHE A 459 -1.05 30.72 37.06
CA PHE A 459 -2.34 31.35 36.80
C PHE A 459 -3.07 31.74 38.10
N ALA A 460 -3.15 30.82 39.07
CA ALA A 460 -3.82 31.07 40.35
C ALA A 460 -3.13 32.14 41.21
N GLN A 461 -1.81 32.30 41.08
CA GLN A 461 -1.03 33.31 41.81
C GLN A 461 -1.12 34.69 41.17
N GLU A 462 -1.09 34.76 39.83
CA GLU A 462 -1.08 36.03 39.09
C GLU A 462 -2.47 36.64 38.91
N LYS A 463 -3.52 35.82 38.93
CA LYS A 463 -4.90 36.24 38.60
C LYS A 463 -5.81 36.22 39.81
N ASN A 464 -6.71 37.19 39.86
CA ASN A 464 -7.74 37.24 40.90
C ASN A 464 -8.84 36.21 40.60
N LEU A 465 -8.98 35.23 41.50
CA LEU A 465 -10.00 34.18 41.46
C LEU A 465 -11.05 34.36 42.58
N ASP A 466 -10.87 35.32 43.49
CA ASP A 466 -11.76 35.54 44.62
C ASP A 466 -13.11 36.09 44.15
N ASP A 467 -14.20 35.45 44.58
CA ASP A 467 -15.58 35.77 44.17
C ASP A 467 -15.84 35.77 42.64
N VAL A 468 -14.92 35.19 41.85
CA VAL A 468 -15.05 35.04 40.39
C VAL A 468 -15.40 33.59 40.05
N SER A 469 -16.34 33.39 39.13
CA SER A 469 -16.65 32.04 38.64
C SER A 469 -15.54 31.55 37.70
N VAL A 470 -15.03 30.33 37.89
CA VAL A 470 -14.03 29.73 37.00
C VAL A 470 -14.60 28.51 36.29
N TRP A 471 -14.62 28.53 34.96
CA TRP A 471 -15.01 27.39 34.12
C TRP A 471 -13.80 26.86 33.38
N ALA A 472 -13.48 25.57 33.56
CA ALA A 472 -12.33 24.96 32.92
C ALA A 472 -12.73 23.98 31.81
N GLY A 473 -11.89 23.93 30.78
CA GLY A 473 -12.05 23.07 29.62
C GLY A 473 -11.55 21.66 29.88
N PHE A 474 -12.43 20.67 29.74
CA PHE A 474 -12.06 19.26 29.82
C PHE A 474 -11.63 18.76 28.43
N PRO A 475 -10.48 18.09 28.29
CA PRO A 475 -9.95 17.68 26.99
C PRO A 475 -10.94 16.83 26.19
N SER A 476 -11.22 17.23 24.94
CA SER A 476 -12.14 16.48 24.07
C SER A 476 -11.69 15.03 23.82
N SER A 477 -10.38 14.74 23.91
CA SER A 477 -9.82 13.39 23.80
C SER A 477 -10.25 12.44 24.93
N GLU A 478 -10.67 12.99 26.07
CA GLU A 478 -11.17 12.23 27.23
C GLU A 478 -12.72 12.15 27.24
N THR A 479 -13.36 12.61 26.17
CA THR A 479 -14.81 12.60 26.00
C THR A 479 -15.22 11.80 24.77
N ALA A 480 -16.42 11.22 24.80
CA ALA A 480 -17.10 10.68 23.63
C ALA A 480 -18.39 11.48 23.38
N THR A 481 -18.56 11.99 22.15
CA THR A 481 -19.77 12.70 21.76
C THR A 481 -20.61 11.83 20.82
N HIS A 482 -21.85 11.55 21.20
CA HIS A 482 -22.83 10.85 20.38
C HIS A 482 -23.97 11.78 19.99
N PHE A 483 -24.33 11.74 18.72
CA PHE A 483 -25.55 12.36 18.19
C PHE A 483 -26.62 11.29 18.06
N VAL A 484 -27.76 11.49 18.71
CA VAL A 484 -28.91 10.58 18.66
C VAL A 484 -30.16 11.37 18.31
N SER A 485 -31.14 10.71 17.71
CA SER A 485 -32.46 11.29 17.49
C SER A 485 -33.49 10.51 18.30
N ILE A 486 -34.36 11.22 19.00
CA ILE A 486 -35.42 10.62 19.83
C ILE A 486 -36.78 11.15 19.38
N PRO A 487 -37.86 10.37 19.51
CA PRO A 487 -39.21 10.86 19.20
C PRO A 487 -39.60 12.11 20.00
N SER A 488 -40.46 12.96 19.43
CA SER A 488 -41.07 14.11 20.13
C SER A 488 -42.13 13.63 21.13
N ILE A 489 -41.68 13.15 22.29
CA ILE A 489 -42.50 12.62 23.39
C ILE A 489 -42.36 13.43 24.68
N LYS A 490 -43.21 13.13 25.68
CA LYS A 490 -43.18 13.76 27.01
C LYS A 490 -41.82 13.58 27.69
N ALA A 491 -41.34 14.64 28.36
CA ALA A 491 -40.00 14.74 28.94
C ALA A 491 -39.55 13.55 29.84
N LYS A 492 -40.46 12.95 30.61
CA LYS A 492 -40.12 11.80 31.47
C LYS A 492 -39.73 10.56 30.66
N LEU A 493 -40.44 10.31 29.57
CA LEU A 493 -40.17 9.18 28.68
C LEU A 493 -38.95 9.48 27.78
N THR A 494 -38.75 10.75 27.40
CA THR A 494 -37.51 11.24 26.75
C THR A 494 -36.26 10.86 27.55
N GLN A 495 -36.24 11.10 28.87
CA GLN A 495 -35.06 10.78 29.69
C GLN A 495 -34.80 9.27 29.79
N GLN A 496 -35.86 8.44 29.80
CA GLN A 496 -35.72 6.98 29.80
C GLN A 496 -35.10 6.47 28.48
N LEU A 497 -35.52 7.02 27.34
CA LEU A 497 -34.92 6.69 26.04
C LEU A 497 -33.46 7.12 25.96
N ILE A 498 -33.11 8.31 26.47
CA ILE A 498 -31.73 8.77 26.52
C ILE A 498 -30.87 7.81 27.36
N GLU A 499 -31.37 7.38 28.51
CA GLU A 499 -30.64 6.43 29.37
C GLU A 499 -30.44 5.07 28.68
N GLN A 500 -31.43 4.61 27.91
CA GLN A 500 -31.29 3.42 27.07
C GLN A 500 -30.26 3.61 25.96
N GLU A 501 -30.26 4.75 25.26
CA GLU A 501 -29.26 5.09 24.23
C GLU A 501 -27.84 5.11 24.81
N VAL A 502 -27.65 5.72 25.99
CA VAL A 502 -26.36 5.72 26.71
C VAL A 502 -25.93 4.29 27.03
N SER A 503 -26.83 3.47 27.61
CA SER A 503 -26.51 2.09 27.96
C SER A 503 -26.18 1.20 26.75
N GLN A 504 -26.71 1.49 25.58
CA GLN A 504 -26.44 0.72 24.36
C GLN A 504 -25.15 1.15 23.65
N LYS A 505 -24.86 2.46 23.64
CA LYS A 505 -23.75 3.03 22.87
C LYS A 505 -22.45 3.18 23.65
N VAL A 506 -22.51 3.21 24.98
CA VAL A 506 -21.33 3.38 25.83
C VAL A 506 -20.92 2.05 26.47
N PRO A 507 -19.72 1.52 26.17
CA PRO A 507 -19.24 0.26 26.74
C PRO A 507 -18.68 0.45 28.17
N LEU A 508 -19.38 1.19 29.03
CA LEU A 508 -19.01 1.47 30.42
C LEU A 508 -20.24 1.43 31.33
N ALA A 509 -20.04 1.10 32.60
CA ALA A 509 -21.13 1.12 33.58
C ALA A 509 -21.62 2.57 33.80
N ARG A 510 -22.94 2.73 33.95
CA ARG A 510 -23.58 4.04 34.14
C ARG A 510 -23.02 4.81 35.34
N GLU A 511 -22.61 4.09 36.38
CA GLU A 511 -22.03 4.64 37.60
C GLU A 511 -20.62 5.23 37.39
N ASP A 512 -19.88 4.77 36.37
CA ASP A 512 -18.51 5.20 36.06
C ASP A 512 -18.44 6.40 35.11
N ILE A 513 -19.57 6.81 34.53
CA ILE A 513 -19.63 7.87 33.52
C ILE A 513 -20.49 9.06 33.96
N GLU A 514 -20.10 10.25 33.52
CA GLU A 514 -20.89 11.47 33.59
C GLU A 514 -21.34 11.86 32.18
N VAL A 515 -22.57 12.35 32.04
CA VAL A 515 -23.20 12.64 30.74
C VAL A 515 -23.70 14.08 30.74
N VAL A 516 -23.13 14.91 29.87
CA VAL A 516 -23.65 16.23 29.51
C VAL A 516 -24.54 16.04 28.30
N GLN A 517 -25.81 16.43 28.43
CA GLN A 517 -26.80 16.28 27.36
C GLN A 517 -27.35 17.63 26.89
N TRP A 518 -27.56 17.75 25.59
CA TRP A 518 -28.41 18.75 24.98
C TRP A 518 -29.53 18.05 24.22
N ILE A 519 -30.73 18.59 24.30
CA ILE A 519 -31.89 18.06 23.60
C ILE A 519 -32.50 19.22 22.85
N GLY A 520 -32.63 19.07 21.52
CA GLY A 520 -33.26 20.05 20.67
C GLY A 520 -34.73 20.27 21.01
N ASP A 521 -35.27 21.37 20.50
CA ASP A 521 -36.65 21.75 20.68
C ASP A 521 -37.60 20.72 20.06
N ALA A 522 -38.78 20.55 20.68
CA ALA A 522 -39.76 19.60 20.20
C ALA A 522 -40.42 20.14 18.93
N ASP A 523 -40.16 19.46 17.83
CA ASP A 523 -40.86 19.66 16.57
C ASP A 523 -41.82 18.47 16.36
N PRO A 524 -43.14 18.68 16.46
CA PRO A 524 -44.15 17.66 16.19
C PRO A 524 -44.25 17.25 14.71
N GLU A 525 -43.80 18.11 13.79
CA GLU A 525 -43.90 17.91 12.34
C GLU A 525 -42.65 17.21 11.77
N SER A 526 -41.53 17.24 12.49
CA SER A 526 -40.30 16.54 12.12
C SER A 526 -40.42 15.01 12.16
N LEU A 527 -40.42 14.40 10.98
CA LEU A 527 -40.30 12.93 10.80
C LEU A 527 -38.92 12.39 11.22
N ARG A 528 -37.91 13.26 11.38
CA ARG A 528 -36.54 12.86 11.75
C ARG A 528 -36.36 12.69 13.26
N GLY A 529 -37.34 13.10 14.05
CA GLY A 529 -37.25 13.13 15.51
C GLY A 529 -36.46 14.34 16.03
N ARG A 530 -36.31 14.40 17.35
CA ARG A 530 -35.68 15.45 18.12
C ARG A 530 -34.19 15.17 18.30
N PRO A 531 -33.28 16.06 17.84
CA PRO A 531 -31.85 15.82 17.96
C PRO A 531 -31.39 15.89 19.41
N VAL A 532 -30.46 15.03 19.78
CA VAL A 532 -29.85 14.97 21.11
C VAL A 532 -28.36 14.78 20.96
N THR A 533 -27.61 15.60 21.69
CA THR A 533 -26.15 15.48 21.80
C THR A 533 -25.81 14.97 23.19
N LEU A 534 -25.05 13.88 23.25
CA LEU A 534 -24.58 13.27 24.49
C LEU A 534 -23.06 13.35 24.52
N SER A 535 -22.50 14.15 25.42
CA SER A 535 -21.07 14.22 25.68
C SER A 535 -20.75 13.48 26.97
N ILE A 536 -19.88 12.49 26.89
CA ILE A 536 -19.74 11.45 27.91
C ILE A 536 -18.28 11.38 28.35
N ALA A 537 -18.04 11.38 29.66
CA ALA A 537 -16.70 11.33 30.23
C ALA A 537 -16.64 10.33 31.39
N ARG A 538 -15.46 9.74 31.62
CA ARG A 538 -15.22 8.85 32.77
C ARG A 538 -15.10 9.69 34.04
N LYS A 539 -15.83 9.31 35.09
CA LYS A 539 -15.80 10.02 36.38
C LYS A 539 -14.43 10.02 37.03
N GLN A 540 -13.63 8.96 36.85
CA GLN A 540 -12.27 8.91 37.39
C GLN A 540 -11.40 10.05 36.83
N TYR A 541 -11.39 10.22 35.50
CA TYR A 541 -10.61 11.29 34.87
C TYR A 541 -11.13 12.69 35.23
N LEU A 542 -12.45 12.86 35.35
CA LEU A 542 -13.02 14.12 35.85
C LEU A 542 -12.57 14.43 37.28
N ARG A 543 -12.48 13.42 38.15
CA ARG A 543 -11.97 13.59 39.52
C ARG A 543 -10.50 13.96 39.54
N ASP A 544 -9.65 13.20 38.85
CA ASP A 544 -8.20 13.44 38.78
C ASP A 544 -7.91 14.84 38.22
N TYR A 545 -8.66 15.24 37.20
CA TYR A 545 -8.55 16.56 36.58
C TYR A 545 -8.98 17.68 37.54
N SER A 546 -10.09 17.49 38.26
CA SER A 546 -10.56 18.45 39.27
C SER A 546 -9.59 18.56 40.46
N GLU A 547 -8.98 17.45 40.86
CA GLU A 547 -7.99 17.41 41.94
C GLU A 547 -6.71 18.16 41.55
N MET A 548 -6.23 18.00 40.31
CA MET A 548 -5.11 18.79 39.79
C MET A 548 -5.39 20.30 39.85
N LEU A 549 -6.56 20.75 39.39
CA LEU A 549 -6.96 22.15 39.44
C LEU A 549 -7.07 22.66 40.88
N THR A 550 -7.66 21.87 41.77
CA THR A 550 -7.77 22.20 43.20
C THR A 550 -6.38 22.32 43.85
N THR A 551 -5.47 21.40 43.51
CA THR A 551 -4.07 21.42 43.98
C THR A 551 -3.33 22.67 43.50
N ALA A 552 -3.66 23.18 42.31
CA ALA A 552 -3.13 24.44 41.80
C ALA A 552 -3.73 25.69 42.48
N GLY A 553 -4.72 25.54 43.36
CA GLY A 553 -5.43 26.66 43.99
C GLY A 553 -6.65 27.16 43.20
N ILE A 554 -7.18 26.36 42.27
CA ILE A 554 -8.29 26.76 41.38
C ILE A 554 -9.55 25.97 41.75
N ASP A 555 -10.53 26.60 42.42
CA ASP A 555 -11.86 26.01 42.66
C ASP A 555 -12.76 26.29 41.45
N VAL A 556 -13.02 25.28 40.63
CA VAL A 556 -13.85 25.42 39.43
C VAL A 556 -15.34 25.40 39.75
N SER A 557 -16.07 26.35 39.17
CA SER A 557 -17.54 26.39 39.14
C SER A 557 -18.14 25.31 38.25
N GLY A 558 -17.44 24.94 37.17
CA GLY A 558 -17.92 24.02 36.15
C GLY A 558 -16.79 23.50 35.25
N LEU A 559 -17.02 22.31 34.70
CA LEU A 559 -16.19 21.70 33.66
C LEU A 559 -17.03 21.49 32.41
N GLN A 560 -16.50 21.84 31.25
CA GLN A 560 -17.15 21.63 29.95
C GLN A 560 -16.15 21.06 28.94
N SER A 561 -16.60 20.20 28.02
CA SER A 561 -15.73 19.73 26.94
C SER A 561 -15.23 20.89 26.08
N ASN A 562 -13.96 20.87 25.66
CA ASN A 562 -13.38 21.90 24.79
C ASN A 562 -14.18 22.08 23.48
N SER A 563 -14.72 21.00 22.90
CA SER A 563 -15.54 21.09 21.68
C SER A 563 -16.88 21.79 21.91
N LEU A 564 -17.49 21.60 23.08
CA LEU A 564 -18.73 22.28 23.46
C LEU A 564 -18.48 23.74 23.86
N ALA A 565 -17.34 24.03 24.48
CA ALA A 565 -16.91 25.40 24.70
C ALA A 565 -16.69 26.13 23.37
N LEU A 566 -16.03 25.51 22.38
CA LEU A 566 -15.89 26.08 21.05
C LEU A 566 -17.24 26.37 20.40
N LEU A 567 -18.21 25.45 20.53
CA LEU A 567 -19.58 25.67 20.08
C LEU A 567 -20.21 26.91 20.71
N ASN A 568 -20.05 27.10 22.03
CA ASN A 568 -20.57 28.30 22.70
C ASN A 568 -19.99 29.59 22.11
N PHE A 569 -18.68 29.62 21.86
CA PHE A 569 -18.06 30.75 21.17
C PHE A 569 -18.66 30.97 19.78
N VAL A 570 -18.76 29.91 18.97
CA VAL A 570 -19.29 29.98 17.61
C VAL A 570 -20.73 30.51 17.60
N THR A 571 -21.60 30.02 18.49
CA THR A 571 -23.00 30.48 18.57
C THR A 571 -23.12 31.96 18.92
N CYS A 572 -22.19 32.50 19.74
CA CYS A 572 -22.20 33.92 20.07
C CYS A 572 -21.48 34.80 19.02
N GLU A 573 -20.50 34.27 18.30
CA GLU A 573 -19.70 35.02 17.30
C GLU A 573 -20.37 35.09 15.93
N PHE A 574 -21.13 34.05 15.55
CA PHE A 574 -21.79 33.92 14.26
C PHE A 574 -23.30 33.91 14.45
N THR A 575 -23.88 35.04 14.87
CA THR A 575 -25.32 35.18 15.10
C THR A 575 -26.13 35.01 13.82
N GLU A 576 -25.51 35.27 12.66
CA GLU A 576 -26.06 34.99 11.34
C GLU A 576 -26.42 33.51 11.12
N LEU A 577 -25.81 32.59 11.87
CA LEU A 577 -26.18 31.17 11.85
C LEU A 577 -27.39 30.85 12.74
N ALA A 578 -27.79 31.77 13.63
CA ALA A 578 -28.91 31.59 14.56
C ALA A 578 -30.19 32.30 14.10
N GLU A 579 -30.08 33.31 13.24
CA GLU A 579 -31.22 34.09 12.73
C GLU A 579 -32.03 33.26 11.72
N SER A 580 -33.26 32.89 12.09
CA SER A 580 -34.29 32.52 11.13
C SER A 580 -34.87 33.81 10.56
N ASP A 581 -34.64 34.12 9.29
CA ASP A 581 -35.48 35.06 8.55
C ASP A 581 -36.93 34.58 8.67
N ALA A 582 -37.69 35.19 9.58
CA ALA A 582 -39.07 34.86 9.86
C ALA A 582 -40.04 35.48 8.84
N ASP A 583 -39.54 35.94 7.69
CA ASP A 583 -40.30 36.67 6.68
C ASP A 583 -40.49 35.92 5.35
N ASP A 584 -40.01 34.69 5.19
CA ASP A 584 -40.42 33.83 4.05
C ASP A 584 -41.74 33.11 4.36
N SER A 585 -42.81 33.90 4.49
CA SER A 585 -44.18 33.38 4.63
C SER A 585 -44.83 32.96 3.29
N ASP A 586 -44.05 32.85 2.20
CA ASP A 586 -44.55 32.52 0.86
C ASP A 586 -43.77 31.35 0.21
N ALA A 587 -43.42 30.32 0.98
CA ALA A 587 -42.90 29.06 0.43
C ALA A 587 -43.84 27.89 0.74
N ASP A 588 -45.06 27.98 0.22
CA ASP A 588 -45.86 26.80 -0.10
C ASP A 588 -45.16 26.02 -1.22
N ASP A 589 -45.12 24.70 -1.04
CA ASP A 589 -44.78 23.66 -2.01
C ASP A 589 -43.30 23.30 -2.30
N ALA A 590 -43.11 21.98 -2.29
CA ALA A 590 -42.02 21.18 -2.86
C ALA A 590 -40.79 20.91 -1.97
N VAL A 591 -40.82 19.71 -1.38
CA VAL A 591 -39.66 18.86 -1.10
C VAL A 591 -38.91 18.56 -2.41
N THR A 592 -38.17 19.55 -2.94
CA THR A 592 -37.08 19.38 -3.91
C THR A 592 -36.32 20.72 -4.06
N SER A 593 -35.37 21.01 -3.20
CA SER A 593 -34.23 21.85 -3.58
C SER A 593 -32.98 21.41 -2.81
N ASP A 594 -31.93 21.10 -3.57
CA ASP A 594 -30.51 21.13 -3.15
C ASP A 594 -30.12 22.58 -2.81
N GLU A 595 -30.91 23.26 -1.96
CA GLU A 595 -30.52 24.54 -1.40
C GLU A 595 -29.31 24.28 -0.51
N LYS A 596 -28.16 24.74 -0.97
CA LYS A 596 -26.90 24.67 -0.22
C LYS A 596 -27.12 25.44 1.08
N GLU A 597 -27.37 24.70 2.15
CA GLU A 597 -27.42 25.27 3.49
C GLU A 597 -26.07 25.92 3.80
N ASP A 598 -26.09 27.18 4.22
CA ASP A 598 -24.88 27.87 4.67
C ASP A 598 -24.38 27.18 5.94
N ALA A 599 -23.21 26.55 5.83
CA ALA A 599 -22.54 25.87 6.93
C ALA A 599 -21.09 26.34 7.03
N ILE A 600 -20.62 26.52 8.26
CA ILE A 600 -19.24 26.87 8.56
C ILE A 600 -18.59 25.68 9.25
N ALA A 601 -17.49 25.21 8.68
CA ALA A 601 -16.63 24.19 9.29
C ALA A 601 -15.48 24.87 10.05
N PHE A 602 -15.48 24.71 11.37
CA PHE A 602 -14.43 25.15 12.27
C PHE A 602 -13.46 24.00 12.52
N LEU A 603 -12.19 24.22 12.20
CA LEU A 603 -11.10 23.30 12.51
C LEU A 603 -10.23 23.89 13.62
N ASP A 604 -10.41 23.39 14.84
CA ASP A 604 -9.53 23.71 15.97
C ASP A 604 -8.35 22.73 15.97
N CYS A 605 -7.23 23.18 15.42
CA CYS A 605 -5.99 22.41 15.27
C CYS A 605 -5.08 22.61 16.48
N GLY A 606 -5.36 21.88 17.57
CA GLY A 606 -4.54 21.83 18.77
C GLY A 606 -3.26 20.99 18.62
N ALA A 607 -2.42 20.99 19.66
CA ALA A 607 -1.13 20.28 19.65
C ALA A 607 -1.24 18.76 19.85
N SER A 608 -2.32 18.27 20.46
CA SER A 608 -2.58 16.83 20.71
C SER A 608 -3.77 16.28 19.91
N SER A 609 -4.66 17.14 19.44
CA SER A 609 -5.91 16.76 18.78
C SER A 609 -6.40 17.87 17.85
N THR A 610 -7.08 17.47 16.77
CA THR A 610 -7.84 18.38 15.91
C THR A 610 -9.33 18.13 16.10
N THR A 611 -10.09 19.19 16.38
CA THR A 611 -11.55 19.14 16.48
C THR A 611 -12.16 19.74 15.23
N LEU A 612 -13.05 18.99 14.56
CA LEU A 612 -13.92 19.51 13.51
C LEU A 612 -15.30 19.78 14.12
N LEU A 613 -15.72 21.04 14.09
CA LEU A 613 -17.08 21.46 14.42
C LEU A 613 -17.73 22.00 13.17
N ILE A 614 -18.88 21.44 12.78
CA ILE A 614 -19.69 21.97 11.68
C ILE A 614 -20.90 22.65 12.31
N ALA A 615 -21.07 23.94 12.04
CA ALA A 615 -22.24 24.69 12.44
C ALA A 615 -23.01 25.11 11.18
N SER A 616 -24.29 24.78 11.14
CA SER A 616 -25.23 25.19 10.10
C SER A 616 -26.41 25.90 10.76
N ARG A 617 -27.25 26.54 9.95
CA ARG A 617 -28.43 27.30 10.40
C ARG A 617 -29.53 26.46 11.09
N ARG A 618 -29.46 25.12 11.04
CA ARG A 618 -30.49 24.19 11.55
C ARG A 618 -30.03 23.41 12.78
#